data_AF-A0A355AYP1-F1
#
_entry.id   AF-A0A355AYP1-F1
#
_cell.length_a   1.000
_cell.length_b   1.000
_cell.length_c   1.000
_cell.angle_alpha   90.00
_cell.angle_beta   90.00
_cell.angle_gamma   90.00
#
_symmetry.space_group_name_H-M   'P 1'
#
loop_
_entity.id
_entity.type
_entity.pdbx_description
1 polymer ?
#
loop_
_entity_poly.entity_id
_entity_poly.type
_entity_poly.pdbx_seq_one_letter_code
_entity_poly.pdbx_strand_id
1 'polypeptide(L)' 'MKEIKTIPHAPASHPFTKRLAGAIRMEYLDQTLFWNGRDLEEKLGEFQDYYNVHRVHQTLKSNAPDRVA' A
#
# COMPACT_ATOMS: atom_id res chain seq x y z
N MET A 1 -10.13 -0.75 -19.46
CA MET A 1 -9.16 -1.71 -18.88
C MET A 1 -9.90 -2.95 -18.44
N LYS A 2 -9.37 -4.16 -18.71
CA LYS A 2 -10.00 -5.42 -18.31
C LYS A 2 -9.51 -5.80 -16.91
N GLU A 3 -10.42 -5.99 -15.96
CA GLU A 3 -10.08 -6.43 -14.61
C GLU A 3 -9.40 -7.81 -14.67
N ILE A 4 -8.19 -7.90 -14.11
CA ILE A 4 -7.47 -9.16 -13.98
C ILE A 4 -7.86 -9.76 -12.63
N LYS A 5 -8.67 -10.82 -12.67
CA LYS A 5 -9.13 -11.49 -11.45
C LYS A 5 -8.03 -12.33 -10.82
N THR A 6 -8.03 -12.35 -9.50
CA THR A 6 -7.11 -13.20 -8.73
C THR A 6 -7.33 -14.67 -9.04
N ILE A 7 -6.24 -15.40 -9.30
CA ILE A 7 -6.30 -16.86 -9.47
C ILE A 7 -6.59 -17.49 -8.10
N PRO A 8 -7.69 -18.25 -7.94
CA PRO A 8 -8.01 -18.94 -6.70
C PRO A 8 -6.88 -19.89 -6.29
N HIS A 9 -6.61 -20.02 -4.99
CA HIS A 9 -5.60 -20.93 -4.43
C HIS A 9 -4.15 -20.72 -4.93
N ALA A 10 -3.85 -19.59 -5.58
CA ALA A 10 -2.50 -19.24 -6.03
C ALA A 10 -1.95 -18.06 -5.19
N PRO A 11 -1.48 -18.29 -3.96
CA PRO A 11 -0.95 -17.24 -3.10
C PRO A 11 0.17 -16.42 -3.77
N ALA A 12 0.94 -16.98 -4.70
CA ALA A 12 2.01 -16.24 -5.38
C ALA A 12 1.51 -15.32 -6.52
N SER A 13 0.25 -15.42 -6.94
CA SER A 13 -0.27 -14.69 -8.11
C SER A 13 -0.38 -13.16 -7.90
N HIS A 14 -0.42 -12.70 -6.65
CA HIS A 14 -0.55 -11.28 -6.29
C HIS A 14 0.60 -10.83 -5.38
N PRO A 15 1.85 -10.90 -5.87
CA PRO A 15 3.01 -10.59 -5.04
C PRO A 15 3.00 -9.14 -4.55
N PHE A 16 2.48 -8.21 -5.37
CA PHE A 16 2.34 -6.81 -5.00
C PHE A 16 1.33 -6.62 -3.85
N THR A 17 0.10 -7.10 -4.01
CA THR A 17 -0.96 -6.97 -2.97
C THR A 17 -0.52 -7.61 -1.66
N LYS A 18 0.18 -8.75 -1.72
CA LYS A 18 0.73 -9.40 -0.53
C LYS A 18 1.84 -8.62 0.14
N ARG A 19 2.78 -8.10 -0.65
CA ARG A 19 3.86 -7.26 -0.13
C ARG A 19 3.29 -5.98 0.49
N LEU A 20 2.30 -5.37 -0.15
CA LEU A 20 1.60 -4.18 0.34
C LEU A 20 0.89 -4.47 1.67
N ALA A 21 0.11 -5.55 1.75
CA ALA A 21 -0.56 -5.94 2.99
C ALA A 21 0.43 -6.24 4.13
N GLY A 22 1.57 -6.87 3.80
CA GLY A 22 2.66 -7.09 4.76
C GLY A 22 3.29 -5.79 5.25
N ALA A 23 3.57 -4.85 4.35
CA ALA A 23 4.09 -3.52 4.70
C ALA A 23 3.12 -2.75 5.60
N ILE A 24 1.83 -2.71 5.25
CA ILE A 24 0.80 -2.05 6.07
C ILE A 24 0.80 -2.63 7.50
N ARG A 25 0.86 -3.96 7.63
CA ARG A 25 0.89 -4.60 8.96
C ARG A 25 2.18 -4.27 9.72
N MET A 26 3.33 -4.60 9.14
CA MET A 26 4.61 -4.57 9.85
C MET A 26 5.21 -3.17 10.02
N GLU A 27 4.95 -2.25 9.11
CA GLU A 27 5.57 -0.92 9.12
C GLU A 27 4.66 0.16 9.68
N TYR A 28 3.35 -0.09 9.75
CA TYR A 28 2.39 0.92 10.15
C TYR A 28 1.48 0.47 11.29
N LEU A 29 0.72 -0.61 11.11
CA LEU A 29 -0.25 -1.05 12.11
C LEU A 29 0.39 -1.64 13.37
N ASP A 30 1.57 -2.24 13.28
CA ASP A 30 2.32 -2.70 14.45
C ASP A 30 2.81 -1.53 15.35
N GLN A 31 2.86 -0.31 14.83
CA GLN A 31 3.35 0.88 15.55
C GLN A 31 2.25 1.92 15.82
N THR A 32 1.05 1.74 15.25
CA THR A 32 -0.01 2.74 15.27
C THR A 32 -1.28 2.19 15.91
N LEU A 33 -1.71 2.81 16.99
CA LEU A 33 -3.00 2.50 17.61
C LEU A 33 -4.14 3.12 16.79
N PHE A 34 -5.24 2.40 16.61
CA PHE A 34 -6.46 2.90 16.01
C PHE A 34 -7.68 2.59 16.87
N TRP A 35 -8.67 3.48 16.85
CA TRP A 35 -9.78 3.46 17.79
C TRP A 35 -11.06 2.82 17.23
N ASN A 36 -11.30 2.95 15.92
CA ASN A 36 -12.44 2.36 15.22
C ASN A 36 -12.14 2.20 13.73
N GLY A 37 -13.08 1.61 12.97
CA GLY A 37 -12.89 1.38 11.53
C GLY A 37 -12.66 2.65 10.71
N ARG A 38 -13.32 3.75 11.06
CA ARG A 38 -13.17 5.04 10.36
C ARG A 38 -11.79 5.66 10.61
N ASP A 39 -11.33 5.62 11.85
CA ASP A 39 -9.98 6.06 12.25
C ASP A 39 -8.90 5.22 11.56
N LEU A 40 -9.14 3.91 11.40
CA LEU A 40 -8.26 3.03 10.63
C LEU A 40 -8.24 3.41 9.13
N GLU A 41 -9.40 3.70 8.53
CA GLU A 41 -9.48 4.09 7.12
C GLU A 41 -8.73 5.40 6.83
N GLU A 42 -8.88 6.40 7.69
CA GLU A 42 -8.17 7.68 7.58
C GLU A 42 -6.66 7.49 7.66
N LYS A 43 -6.20 6.73 8.65
CA LYS A 43 -4.80 6.35 8.85
C LYS A 43 -4.21 5.57 7.68
N LEU A 44 -4.98 4.64 7.10
CA LEU A 44 -4.54 3.92 5.91
C LEU A 44 -4.46 4.83 4.68
N GLY A 45 -5.30 5.85 4.59
CA GLY A 45 -5.20 6.92 3.58
C GLY A 45 -3.90 7.71 3.70
N GLU A 46 -3.56 8.15 4.91
CA GLU A 46 -2.28 8.83 5.17
C GLU A 46 -1.08 7.92 4.86
N PHE A 47 -1.15 6.65 5.25
CA PHE A 47 -0.11 5.68 4.94
C PHE A 47 0.03 5.45 3.43
N GLN A 48 -1.08 5.43 2.68
CA GLN A 48 -1.07 5.32 1.23
C GLN A 48 -0.36 6.50 0.58
N ASP A 49 -0.65 7.72 1.02
CA ASP A 49 0.02 8.92 0.52
C ASP A 49 1.53 8.87 0.83
N TYR A 50 1.90 8.53 2.06
CA TYR A 50 3.30 8.36 2.46
C TYR A 50 4.01 7.27 1.63
N TYR A 51 3.40 6.09 1.51
CA TYR A 51 3.97 4.95 0.79
C TYR A 51 4.22 5.31 -0.68
N ASN A 52 3.25 5.96 -1.32
CA ASN A 52 3.35 6.34 -2.72
C ASN A 52 4.31 7.49 -2.98
N VAL A 53 4.36 8.51 -2.09
CA VAL A 53 5.17 9.73 -2.29
C VAL A 53 6.59 9.63 -1.75
N HIS A 54 6.83 8.80 -0.72
CA HIS A 54 8.13 8.74 -0.06
C HIS A 54 8.82 7.39 -0.21
N ARG A 55 8.07 6.27 -0.20
CA ARG A 55 8.69 4.94 -0.19
C ARG A 55 9.06 4.43 -1.58
N VAL A 56 8.20 4.65 -2.59
CA VAL A 56 8.48 4.25 -4.00
C VAL A 56 9.74 4.93 -4.54
N HIS A 57 10.12 6.08 -3.98
CA HIS A 57 11.22 6.93 -4.43
C HIS A 57 12.59 6.58 -3.85
N GLN A 58 12.70 5.57 -2.99
CA GLN A 58 13.96 5.22 -2.33
C GLN A 58 14.81 4.19 -3.08
N THR A 59 14.29 3.48 -4.09
CA THR A 59 15.03 2.36 -4.72
C THR A 59 15.22 2.44 -6.23
N LEU A 60 14.77 3.49 -6.93
CA LEU A 60 15.19 3.74 -8.32
C LEU A 60 14.95 5.23 -8.69
N LYS A 61 15.97 6.08 -8.54
CA LYS A 61 16.03 7.48 -9.04
C LYS A 61 15.13 8.58 -8.41
N SER A 62 14.43 8.36 -7.29
CA SER A 62 13.78 9.45 -6.55
C SER A 62 12.76 10.33 -7.31
N ASN A 63 12.21 9.87 -8.43
CA ASN A 63 11.21 10.65 -9.18
C ASN A 63 9.79 10.23 -8.80
N ALA A 64 9.06 11.10 -8.10
CA ALA A 64 7.60 11.04 -7.92
C ALA A 64 6.93 10.76 -9.28
N PRO A 65 5.92 9.87 -9.38
CA PRO A 65 5.08 9.89 -10.57
C PRO A 65 4.41 11.26 -10.61
N ASP A 66 4.74 12.06 -11.64
CA ASP A 66 4.07 13.33 -11.89
C ASP A 66 2.56 13.08 -11.87
N ARG A 67 1.84 13.83 -11.02
CA ARG A 67 0.38 13.83 -11.02
C ARG A 67 -0.03 14.27 -12.43
N VAL A 68 -0.47 13.31 -13.25
CA VAL A 68 -1.03 13.60 -14.57
C VAL A 68 -2.26 14.48 -14.34
N ALA A 69 -2.22 15.69 -14.88
CA ALA A 69 -3.33 16.64 -14.91
C ALA A 69 -4.45 16.17 -15.83
#